data_AF-A0A4Y2FM92-F1
#
_entry.id   AF-A0A4Y2FM92-F1
#
_cell.length_a   1.000
_cell.length_b   1.000
_cell.length_c   1.000
_cell.angle_alpha   90.00
_cell.angle_beta   90.00
_cell.angle_gamma   90.00
#
_symmetry.space_group_name_H-M   'P 1'
#
loop_
_entity.id
_entity.type
_entity.pdbx_description
1 polymer ?
#
loop_
_entity_poly.entity_id
_entity_poly.type
_entity_poly.pdbx_seq_one_letter_code
_entity_poly.pdbx_strand_id
1 'polypeptide(L)'
;MLRKLDNFAAELKFINEKFGPVIAKLGGQFTRLYTKDTEEHCKLTKFLKEKSMEYFVITPMWERPIIVVIRDIPWETRPHQIKKFLEDVDKFKIDKIVQLTKLRTKRHYSK
;
A
#
# COMPACT_ATOMS: atom_id res chain seq x y z
N MET A 1 -7.79 9.32 -2.13
CA MET A 1 -7.39 10.54 -1.39
C MET A 1 -7.19 11.64 -2.40
N LEU A 2 -7.86 12.78 -2.23
CA LEU A 2 -7.76 13.94 -3.12
C LEU A 2 -6.88 15.01 -2.47
N ARG A 3 -5.92 15.58 -3.21
CA ARG A 3 -5.10 16.69 -2.70
C ARG A 3 -5.97 17.95 -2.60
N LYS A 4 -5.80 18.71 -1.53
CA LYS A 4 -6.42 20.03 -1.41
C LYS A 4 -5.61 21.04 -2.22
N LEU A 5 -6.22 21.54 -3.29
CA LEU A 5 -5.75 22.68 -4.07
C LEU A 5 -6.68 23.89 -3.81
N ASP A 6 -6.36 25.05 -4.36
CA ASP A 6 -7.12 26.28 -4.12
C ASP A 6 -8.61 26.15 -4.53
N ASN A 7 -8.90 25.32 -5.53
CA ASN A 7 -10.26 25.05 -6.03
C ASN A 7 -10.95 23.81 -5.39
N PHE A 8 -10.44 23.30 -4.27
CA PHE A 8 -10.91 22.05 -3.66
C PHE A 8 -12.42 22.02 -3.35
N ALA A 9 -13.02 23.14 -2.96
CA ALA A 9 -14.45 23.22 -2.69
C ALA A 9 -15.30 23.01 -3.96
N ALA A 10 -14.86 23.55 -5.10
CA ALA A 10 -15.53 23.37 -6.38
C ALA A 10 -15.37 21.92 -6.88
N GLU A 11 -14.18 21.34 -6.71
CA GLU A 11 -13.92 19.93 -7.06
C GLU A 11 -14.78 18.97 -6.24
N LEU A 12 -14.90 19.19 -4.92
CA LEU A 12 -15.78 18.39 -4.06
C LEU A 12 -17.24 18.52 -4.45
N LYS A 13 -17.71 19.73 -4.77
CA LYS A 13 -19.09 19.95 -5.21
C LYS A 13 -19.36 19.15 -6.49
N PHE A 14 -18.43 19.18 -7.44
CA PHE A 14 -18.55 18.47 -8.70
C PHE A 14 -18.52 16.94 -8.54
N ILE A 15 -17.70 16.44 -7.61
CA ILE A 15 -17.70 15.01 -7.24
C ILE A 15 -19.07 14.63 -6.64
N ASN A 16 -19.61 15.44 -5.74
CA ASN A 16 -20.90 15.17 -5.12
C ASN A 16 -22.07 15.24 -6.11
N GLU A 17 -22.02 16.11 -7.11
CA GLU A 17 -23.01 16.18 -8.19
C GLU A 17 -23.03 14.92 -9.05
N LYS A 18 -21.85 14.32 -9.32
CA LYS A 18 -21.74 13.15 -10.20
C LYS A 18 -21.93 11.81 -9.49
N PHE A 19 -21.47 11.69 -8.25
CA PHE A 19 -21.46 10.42 -7.49
C PHE A 19 -22.41 10.40 -6.29
N GLY A 20 -23.13 11.51 -6.04
CA GLY A 20 -23.92 11.68 -4.82
C GLY A 20 -23.07 12.08 -3.62
N PRO A 21 -23.64 12.18 -2.41
CA PRO A 21 -22.93 12.63 -1.22
C PRO A 21 -21.81 11.64 -0.84
N VAL A 22 -20.56 12.01 -1.13
CA VAL A 22 -19.37 11.22 -0.79
C VAL A 22 -18.95 11.55 0.64
N ILE A 23 -18.68 10.52 1.46
CA ILE A 23 -18.15 10.72 2.80
C ILE A 23 -16.69 11.17 2.68
N ALA A 24 -16.43 12.42 3.05
CA ALA A 24 -15.11 13.03 3.01
C ALA A 24 -14.58 13.27 4.43
N LYS A 25 -13.42 12.68 4.77
CA LYS A 25 -12.70 12.97 6.02
C LYS A 25 -11.47 13.82 5.73
N LEU A 26 -11.45 15.02 6.30
CA LEU A 26 -10.35 15.95 6.17
C LEU A 26 -9.08 15.38 6.84
N GLY A 27 -7.95 15.41 6.14
CA GLY A 27 -6.66 14.91 6.65
C GLY A 27 -5.48 15.74 6.17
N GLY A 28 -5.19 16.85 6.86
CA GLY A 28 -4.08 17.74 6.47
C GLY A 28 -4.22 18.22 5.03
N GLN A 29 -3.17 18.03 4.22
CA GLN A 29 -3.10 18.42 2.80
C GLN A 29 -3.96 17.53 1.88
N PHE A 30 -4.45 16.39 2.36
CA PHE A 30 -5.29 15.47 1.61
C PHE A 30 -6.66 15.31 2.25
N THR A 31 -7.65 14.94 1.44
CA THR A 31 -8.97 14.54 1.92
C THR A 31 -9.20 13.10 1.55
N ARG A 32 -9.55 12.27 2.54
CA ARG A 32 -9.97 10.88 2.28
C ARG A 32 -11.41 10.90 1.81
N LEU A 33 -11.64 10.32 0.64
CA LEU A 33 -12.96 10.06 0.08
C LEU A 33 -13.25 8.59 0.31
N TYR A 34 -14.40 8.29 0.89
CA TYR A 34 -14.88 6.93 1.10
C TYR A 34 -16.02 6.67 0.13
N THR A 35 -15.90 5.58 -0.64
CA THR A 35 -16.95 5.05 -1.50
C THR A 35 -17.60 3.86 -0.82
N LYS A 36 -18.84 3.52 -1.19
CA LYS A 36 -19.53 2.36 -0.60
C LYS A 36 -18.97 1.05 -1.12
N ASP A 37 -18.77 1.00 -2.44
CA ASP A 37 -18.40 -0.21 -3.16
C ASP A 37 -17.08 -0.07 -3.92
N THR A 38 -16.50 -1.21 -4.29
CA THR A 38 -15.29 -1.29 -5.12
C THR A 38 -15.54 -0.77 -6.54
N GLU A 39 -16.75 -0.93 -7.07
CA GLU A 39 -17.12 -0.42 -8.39
C GLU A 39 -17.16 1.12 -8.41
N GLU A 40 -17.77 1.74 -7.40
CA GLU A 40 -17.75 3.20 -7.21
C GLU A 40 -16.33 3.72 -7.03
N HIS A 41 -15.50 3.00 -6.27
CA HIS A 41 -14.08 3.34 -6.11
C HIS A 41 -13.35 3.39 -7.47
N CYS A 42 -13.58 2.40 -8.33
CA CYS A 42 -13.02 2.35 -9.67
C CYS A 42 -13.54 3.49 -10.56
N LYS A 43 -14.84 3.78 -10.53
CA LYS A 43 -15.44 4.89 -11.30
C LYS A 43 -14.90 6.25 -10.83
N LEU A 44 -14.80 6.46 -9.52
CA LEU A 44 -14.23 7.68 -8.94
C LEU A 44 -12.76 7.83 -9.33
N THR A 45 -11.97 6.76 -9.25
CA THR A 45 -10.55 6.79 -9.62
C THR A 45 -10.36 7.12 -11.11
N LYS A 46 -11.17 6.53 -12.00
CA LYS A 46 -11.15 6.85 -13.44
C LYS A 46 -11.50 8.32 -13.68
N PHE A 47 -12.53 8.81 -13.00
CA PHE A 47 -12.95 10.20 -13.12
C PHE A 47 -11.90 11.21 -12.64
N LEU A 48 -11.27 10.95 -11.50
CA LEU A 48 -10.17 11.78 -11.00
C LEU A 48 -9.00 11.80 -11.99
N LYS A 49 -8.72 10.66 -12.64
CA LYS A 49 -7.70 10.54 -13.70
C LYS A 49 -8.06 11.35 -14.95
N GLU A 50 -9.29 11.24 -15.43
CA GLU A 50 -9.77 12.00 -16.60
C GLU A 50 -9.69 13.50 -16.38
N LYS A 51 -9.97 13.96 -15.16
CA LYS A 51 -9.91 15.38 -14.79
C LYS A 51 -8.50 15.86 -14.42
N SER A 52 -7.49 15.00 -14.54
CA SER A 52 -6.09 15.31 -14.18
C SER A 52 -5.96 15.91 -12.77
N MET A 53 -6.83 15.50 -11.85
CA MET A 53 -6.77 15.93 -10.46
C MET A 53 -5.62 15.20 -9.75
N GLU A 54 -4.99 15.84 -8.78
CA GLU A 54 -3.96 15.19 -7.98
C GLU A 54 -4.60 14.30 -6.91
N TYR A 55 -4.50 12.99 -7.09
CA TYR A 55 -5.04 12.01 -6.15
C TYR A 55 -4.06 10.88 -5.85
N PHE A 56 -4.28 10.25 -4.70
CA PHE A 56 -3.61 9.02 -4.28
C PHE A 56 -4.65 7.95 -3.99
N VAL A 57 -4.48 6.76 -4.58
CA VAL A 57 -5.30 5.59 -4.25
C VAL A 57 -4.69 4.90 -3.05
N ILE A 58 -5.51 4.66 -2.03
CA ILE A 58 -5.11 3.79 -0.93
C ILE A 58 -5.43 2.37 -1.38
N THR A 59 -4.40 1.55 -1.61
CA THR A 59 -4.60 0.12 -1.86
C THR A 59 -5.37 -0.49 -0.69
N PRO A 60 -6.42 -1.27 -0.94
CA PRO A 60 -7.18 -1.90 0.13
C PRO A 60 -6.31 -2.92 0.88
N MET A 61 -6.64 -3.18 2.14
CA MET A 61 -5.77 -3.97 3.03
C MET A 61 -5.52 -5.39 2.53
N TRP A 62 -6.49 -6.01 1.86
CA TRP A 62 -6.37 -7.37 1.30
C TRP A 62 -5.44 -7.45 0.07
N GLU A 63 -5.20 -6.34 -0.63
CA GLU A 63 -4.25 -6.26 -1.74
C GLU A 63 -2.86 -5.82 -1.30
N ARG A 64 -2.70 -5.35 -0.05
CA ARG A 64 -1.39 -4.90 0.42
C ARG A 64 -0.48 -6.10 0.67
N PRO A 65 0.77 -6.05 0.21
CA PRO A 65 1.74 -7.08 0.56
C PRO A 65 1.95 -7.09 2.08
N ILE A 66 2.04 -8.30 2.64
CA ILE A 66 2.32 -8.51 4.06
C ILE A 66 3.85 -8.53 4.25
N ILE A 67 4.33 -7.77 5.24
CA ILE A 67 5.75 -7.78 5.61
C ILE A 67 5.93 -8.71 6.82
N VAL A 68 6.78 -9.72 6.65
CA VAL A 68 7.11 -10.69 7.70
C VAL A 68 8.59 -10.61 8.00
N VAL A 69 8.95 -10.66 9.28
CA VAL A 69 10.33 -10.78 9.74
C VAL A 69 10.52 -12.19 10.31
N ILE A 70 11.36 -12.97 9.64
CA ILE A 70 11.74 -14.31 10.08
C ILE A 70 13.05 -14.18 10.86
N ARG A 71 13.09 -14.75 12.07
CA ARG A 71 14.27 -14.78 12.95
C ARG A 71 14.83 -16.20 13.02
N ASP A 72 16.02 -16.33 13.61
CA ASP A 72 16.65 -17.61 13.92
C ASP A 72 16.98 -18.48 12.69
N ILE A 73 17.18 -17.84 11.54
CA ILE A 73 17.70 -18.48 10.33
C ILE A 73 19.23 -18.59 10.44
N PRO A 74 19.84 -19.75 10.11
CA PRO A 74 21.29 -19.88 10.01
C PRO A 74 21.93 -18.78 9.15
N TRP A 75 23.07 -18.25 9.58
CA TRP A 75 23.69 -17.08 8.92
C TRP A 75 24.23 -17.40 7.53
N GLU A 76 24.54 -18.67 7.26
CA GLU A 76 24.98 -19.18 5.96
C GLU A 76 23.84 -19.21 4.94
N THR A 77 22.58 -19.22 5.40
CA THR A 77 21.41 -19.32 4.52
C THR A 77 21.29 -18.05 3.70
N ARG A 78 21.36 -18.22 2.37
CA ARG A 78 21.30 -17.08 1.45
C ARG A 78 19.86 -16.66 1.20
N PRO A 79 19.56 -15.36 1.01
CA PRO A 79 18.23 -14.85 0.73
C PRO A 79 17.47 -15.56 -0.42
N HIS A 80 18.18 -15.97 -1.48
CA HIS A 80 17.56 -16.66 -2.61
C HIS A 80 17.11 -18.09 -2.27
N GLN A 81 17.76 -18.76 -1.32
CA GLN A 81 17.35 -20.10 -0.87
C GLN A 81 16.05 -20.01 -0.09
N ILE A 82 15.93 -18.99 0.77
CA ILE A 82 14.69 -18.69 1.52
C ILE A 82 13.57 -18.34 0.53
N LYS A 83 13.85 -17.50 -0.47
CA LYS A 83 12.88 -17.14 -1.50
C LYS A 83 12.33 -18.38 -2.20
N LYS A 84 13.25 -19.23 -2.70
CA LYS A 84 12.90 -20.45 -3.41
C LYS A 84 12.07 -21.40 -2.54
N PHE A 85 12.44 -21.56 -1.26
CA PHE A 85 11.68 -22.38 -0.34
C PHE A 85 10.23 -21.88 -0.16
N LEU A 86 10.05 -20.59 0.11
CA LEU A 86 8.73 -19.99 0.30
C LEU A 86 7.85 -20.03 -0.96
N GLU A 87 8.46 -19.91 -2.14
CA GLU A 87 7.74 -19.99 -3.43
C GLU A 87 7.44 -21.45 -3.83
N ASP A 88 8.41 -22.36 -3.70
CA ASP A 88 8.29 -23.73 -4.20
C ASP A 88 7.52 -24.64 -3.23
N VAL A 89 7.76 -24.52 -1.93
CA VAL A 89 7.19 -25.39 -0.90
C VAL A 89 5.87 -24.81 -0.41
N ASP A 90 5.91 -23.56 0.06
CA ASP A 90 4.76 -22.94 0.72
C ASP A 90 3.83 -22.18 -0.24
N LYS A 91 4.20 -22.11 -1.53
CA LYS A 91 3.42 -21.48 -2.61
C LYS A 91 3.08 -20.01 -2.37
N PHE A 92 3.90 -19.30 -1.60
CA PHE A 92 3.74 -17.86 -1.42
C PHE A 92 4.26 -17.10 -2.63
N LYS A 93 3.59 -16.00 -2.97
CA LYS A 93 4.12 -15.01 -3.93
C LYS A 93 5.03 -14.04 -3.19
N ILE A 94 6.33 -14.06 -3.49
CA ILE A 94 7.32 -13.22 -2.81
C ILE A 94 7.71 -12.03 -3.68
N ASP A 95 7.29 -10.84 -3.27
CA ASP A 95 7.66 -9.59 -3.95
C ASP A 95 9.13 -9.21 -3.68
N LYS A 96 9.57 -9.28 -2.42
CA LYS A 96 10.93 -8.87 -2.01
C LYS A 96 11.38 -9.61 -0.76
N ILE A 97 12.64 -10.03 -0.76
CA ILE A 97 13.35 -10.50 0.44
C ILE A 97 14.55 -9.61 0.68
N VAL A 98 14.78 -9.24 1.94
CA VAL A 98 15.93 -8.45 2.38
C VAL A 98 16.51 -9.07 3.64
N GLN A 99 17.81 -9.33 3.64
CA GLN A 99 18.54 -9.68 4.84
C GLN A 99 18.87 -8.39 5.60
N LEU A 100 18.44 -8.32 6.87
CA LEU A 100 18.72 -7.18 7.73
C LEU A 100 20.18 -7.25 8.22
N THR A 101 21.11 -6.67 7.47
CA THR A 101 22.56 -6.72 7.75
C THR A 101 23.06 -5.68 8.76
N LYS A 102 22.23 -4.69 9.12
CA LYS A 102 22.63 -3.60 10.05
C LYS A 102 22.51 -3.96 11.54
N LEU A 103 22.02 -5.16 11.87
CA LEU A 103 22.10 -5.65 13.24
C LEU A 103 23.53 -6.13 13.46
N ARG A 104 24.29 -5.44 14.32
CA ARG A 104 25.57 -5.88 14.85
C ARG A 104 25.37 -7.23 15.56
N THR A 105 25.42 -8.33 14.85
CA THR A 105 25.46 -9.66 15.45
C THR A 105 26.83 -9.82 16.10
N LYS A 106 26.87 -9.76 17.44
CA LYS A 106 28.05 -10.20 18.20
C LYS A 106 28.34 -11.64 17.79
N ARG A 107 29.51 -11.86 17.20
CA ARG A 107 29.98 -13.21 16.84
C ARG A 107 30.28 -13.96 18.12
N HIS A 108 29.41 -14.88 18.51
CA HIS A 108 29.75 -15.88 19.53
C HIS A 108 30.32 -17.08 18.79
N TYR A 109 31.65 -17.15 18.72
CA TYR A 109 32.33 -18.40 18.36
C TYR A 109 32.14 -19.36 19.54
N SER A 110 31.38 -20.44 19.35
CA SER A 110 31.45 -21.58 20.27
C SER A 110 32.76 -22.30 19.97
N LYS A 111 33.67 -22.33 20.96
CA LYS A 111 34.84 -23.21 20.96
C LYS A 111 34.41 -24.63 21.27
#